data_AF-A0A0X3VKC3-F1
#
_entry.id   AF-A0A0X3VKC3-F1
#
_cell.length_a   1.000
_cell.length_b   1.000
_cell.length_c   1.000
_cell.angle_alpha   90.00
_cell.angle_beta   90.00
_cell.angle_gamma   90.00
#
_symmetry.space_group_name_H-M   'P 1'
#
loop_
_entity.id
_entity.type
_entity.pdbx_description
1 polymer ?
#
loop_
_entity_poly.entity_id
_entity_poly.type
_entity_poly.pdbx_seq_one_letter_code
_entity_poly.pdbx_strand_id
1 'polypeptide(L)'
;MDLYQAGTEFPVYRRLLIAEGHLKHSLSYWALRKRNKFTKPFDINAYYNDPAVQILIDSGTYSLNHNPASAPTADELADIADHYYDEFIQPNLSRIDFFVEFDAARLDADHRMKRLPWLEEHRAKAVFVWHPGQDLDEICENWPNVAIPKDAIDNNLAHRLARIVRSTGVRLFGLGITKPDLLQTAPFHAVTSTSWLSPSQFGDTIWFSGGELRRYPKKMKDRARKRHRQEFVDAGYDIDLIDQDDPTEVLRLSIYAWSRYMEKLNASIRGVTPTTPNTTEPNVDFASNTVDTQSLQERHQGVTTVAPWHRPDNPTIRTKEQLADAEATVLELQLGRVYKRARAEESYGENELDPVLSEEIDRWSKLAASKRKADEASVSISIKATQKGAAETGLISRLFGAQETPHHALPATPSEAAEQNIVDADVIED
;
A
#
# COMPACT_ATOMS: atom_id res chain seq x y z
N MET A 1 2.93 21.64 2.44
CA MET A 1 2.38 20.34 2.81
C MET A 1 3.06 19.25 2.00
N ASP A 2 3.47 18.20 2.70
CA ASP A 2 4.13 17.03 2.13
C ASP A 2 3.17 15.85 2.00
N LEU A 3 3.27 15.09 0.91
CA LEU A 3 2.52 13.84 0.71
C LEU A 3 3.46 12.65 0.86
N TYR A 4 3.22 11.84 1.88
CA TYR A 4 3.87 10.55 2.09
C TYR A 4 3.01 9.44 1.47
N GLN A 5 3.53 8.80 0.43
CA GLN A 5 2.83 7.72 -0.24
C GLN A 5 2.90 6.47 0.62
N ALA A 6 1.74 5.99 1.09
CA ALA A 6 1.62 4.81 1.93
C ALA A 6 1.48 3.52 1.11
N GLY A 7 1.70 2.37 1.75
CA GLY A 7 1.76 1.04 1.11
C GLY A 7 3.17 0.53 0.83
N THR A 8 4.19 1.20 1.35
CA THR A 8 5.60 0.90 1.05
C THR A 8 6.15 -0.32 1.78
N GLU A 9 5.34 -0.98 2.61
CA GLU A 9 5.59 -2.32 3.12
C GLU A 9 5.68 -3.36 1.98
N PHE A 10 5.09 -3.05 0.82
CA PHE A 10 5.23 -3.84 -0.40
C PHE A 10 6.45 -3.39 -1.21
N PRO A 11 7.43 -4.28 -1.48
CA PRO A 11 8.64 -3.92 -2.23
C PRO A 11 8.37 -3.37 -3.62
N VAL A 12 7.33 -3.85 -4.31
CA VAL A 12 6.95 -3.39 -5.65
C VAL A 12 6.57 -1.90 -5.65
N TYR A 13 5.78 -1.46 -4.68
CA TYR A 13 5.35 -0.05 -4.57
C TYR A 13 6.51 0.86 -4.17
N ARG A 14 7.36 0.41 -3.23
CA ARG A 14 8.56 1.15 -2.84
C ARG A 14 9.52 1.36 -4.01
N ARG A 15 9.81 0.31 -4.79
CA ARG A 15 10.68 0.40 -5.98
C ARG A 15 10.10 1.32 -7.05
N LEU A 16 8.79 1.23 -7.29
CA LEU A 16 8.10 2.11 -8.25
C LEU A 16 8.22 3.58 -7.85
N LEU A 17 7.94 3.92 -6.59
CA LEU A 17 8.04 5.29 -6.11
C LEU A 17 9.46 5.85 -6.25
N ILE A 18 10.48 5.06 -5.91
CA ILE A 18 11.90 5.46 -6.08
C ILE A 18 12.21 5.68 -7.56
N ALA A 19 11.79 4.78 -8.44
CA ALA A 19 12.03 4.89 -9.89
C ALA A 19 11.37 6.15 -10.50
N GLU A 20 10.20 6.54 -9.98
CA GLU A 20 9.49 7.76 -10.38
C GLU A 20 9.97 9.02 -9.63
N GLY A 21 11.01 8.92 -8.78
CA GLY A 21 11.58 10.06 -8.05
C GLY A 21 10.72 10.58 -6.89
N HIS A 22 9.75 9.79 -6.42
CA HIS A 22 8.94 10.12 -5.25
C HIS A 22 9.62 9.62 -3.99
N LEU A 23 10.17 10.56 -3.21
CA LEU A 23 11.05 10.25 -2.08
C LEU A 23 10.38 10.33 -0.71
N LYS A 24 9.06 10.60 -0.61
CA LYS A 24 8.32 10.66 0.67
C LYS A 24 7.46 9.42 0.86
N HIS A 25 7.90 8.51 1.71
CA HIS A 25 7.36 7.14 1.82
C HIS A 25 6.76 6.93 3.21
N SER A 26 5.54 6.39 3.26
CA SER A 26 4.93 5.94 4.52
C SER A 26 4.90 4.42 4.58
N LEU A 27 5.48 3.88 5.66
CA LEU A 27 5.53 2.45 5.96
C LEU A 27 4.60 2.15 7.14
N SER A 28 3.63 1.25 6.95
CA SER A 28 2.77 0.81 8.05
C SER A 28 3.41 -0.35 8.81
N TYR A 29 3.70 -0.16 10.09
CA TYR A 29 4.21 -1.22 10.96
C TYR A 29 3.20 -2.36 11.09
N TRP A 30 1.92 -2.07 11.35
CA TRP A 30 0.90 -3.10 11.48
C TRP A 30 0.72 -3.92 10.19
N ALA A 31 0.70 -3.28 9.03
CA ALA A 31 0.61 -3.99 7.75
C ALA A 31 1.87 -4.86 7.49
N LEU A 32 3.05 -4.33 7.80
CA LEU A 32 4.30 -5.07 7.71
C LEU A 32 4.31 -6.28 8.65
N ARG A 33 3.88 -6.12 9.89
CA ARG A 33 3.81 -7.19 10.90
C ARG A 33 2.91 -8.35 10.48
N LYS A 34 1.82 -8.09 9.75
CA LYS A 34 0.99 -9.17 9.20
C LYS A 34 1.71 -10.04 8.17
N ARG A 35 2.79 -9.50 7.56
CA ARG A 35 3.56 -10.15 6.49
C ARG A 35 4.93 -10.65 6.97
N ASN A 36 5.49 -10.03 8.00
CA ASN A 36 6.82 -10.32 8.54
C ASN A 36 6.70 -10.74 10.00
N LYS A 37 7.26 -11.92 10.32
CA LYS A 37 7.29 -12.46 11.68
C LYS A 37 8.36 -11.82 12.58
N PHE A 38 9.21 -10.94 12.04
CA PHE A 38 10.31 -10.29 12.74
C PHE A 38 11.25 -11.25 13.47
N THR A 39 11.55 -12.41 12.85
CA THR A 39 12.52 -13.37 13.42
C THR A 39 13.95 -12.84 13.47
N LYS A 40 14.20 -11.70 12.81
CA LYS A 40 15.43 -10.92 12.88
C LYS A 40 15.04 -9.44 13.00
N PRO A 41 15.89 -8.60 13.63
CA PRO A 41 15.69 -7.16 13.64
C PRO A 41 15.46 -6.62 12.23
N PHE A 42 14.41 -5.82 12.06
CA PHE A 42 14.09 -5.22 10.78
C PHE A 42 14.94 -3.97 10.57
N ASP A 43 15.90 -4.02 9.66
CA ASP A 43 16.71 -2.87 9.28
C ASP A 43 16.05 -2.13 8.09
N ILE A 44 15.57 -0.92 8.35
CA ILE A 44 14.97 -0.06 7.32
C ILE A 44 15.97 0.26 6.20
N ASN A 45 17.25 0.42 6.51
CA ASN A 45 18.26 0.76 5.50
C ASN A 45 18.39 -0.33 4.44
N ALA A 46 18.28 -1.61 4.83
CA ALA A 46 18.33 -2.74 3.89
C ALA A 46 17.22 -2.69 2.81
N TYR A 47 16.15 -1.92 3.04
CA TYR A 47 15.03 -1.77 2.12
C TYR A 47 14.94 -0.38 1.48
N TYR A 48 15.60 0.61 2.09
CA TYR A 48 15.62 2.02 1.70
C TYR A 48 17.06 2.53 1.55
N ASN A 49 17.76 1.94 0.57
CA ASN A 49 19.18 2.21 0.33
C ASN A 49 19.47 3.66 -0.11
N ASP A 50 18.47 4.36 -0.66
CA ASP A 50 18.61 5.77 -1.02
C ASP A 50 18.40 6.65 0.22
N PRO A 51 19.43 7.37 0.69
CA PRO A 51 19.32 8.25 1.86
C PRO A 51 18.43 9.47 1.61
N ALA A 52 18.11 9.81 0.35
CA ALA A 52 17.22 10.92 0.02
C ALA A 52 15.74 10.59 0.29
N VAL A 53 15.40 9.30 0.45
CA VAL A 53 14.03 8.88 0.78
C VAL A 53 13.71 9.24 2.23
N GLN A 54 12.73 10.11 2.42
CA GLN A 54 12.16 10.44 3.72
C GLN A 54 11.12 9.40 4.13
N ILE A 55 11.18 8.93 5.37
CA ILE A 55 10.38 7.80 5.87
C ILE A 55 9.54 8.25 7.06
N LEU A 56 8.22 8.10 6.91
CA LEU A 56 7.25 8.19 7.99
C LEU A 56 6.76 6.79 8.36
N ILE A 57 6.94 6.39 9.61
CA ILE A 57 6.38 5.14 10.13
C ILE A 57 4.98 5.40 10.67
N ASP A 58 3.99 4.80 10.04
CA ASP A 58 2.62 4.74 10.55
C ASP A 58 2.50 3.50 11.44
N SER A 59 2.04 3.65 12.68
CA SER A 59 1.84 2.52 13.60
C SER A 59 0.79 1.53 13.04
N GLY A 60 -0.15 2.03 12.22
CA GLY A 60 -1.23 1.27 11.61
C GLY A 60 -2.37 0.93 12.57
N THR A 61 -2.36 1.49 13.79
CA THR A 61 -3.35 1.23 14.83
C THR A 61 -4.75 1.71 14.48
N TYR A 62 -4.89 2.70 13.57
CA TYR A 62 -6.20 3.07 13.05
C TYR A 62 -6.97 1.85 12.51
N SER A 63 -6.31 0.96 11.77
CA SER A 63 -6.92 -0.27 11.26
C SER A 63 -7.26 -1.27 12.37
N LEU A 64 -6.46 -1.32 13.44
CA LEU A 64 -6.74 -2.14 14.63
C LEU A 64 -7.98 -1.63 15.37
N ASN A 65 -8.14 -0.31 15.47
CA ASN A 65 -9.24 0.31 16.21
C ASN A 65 -10.58 0.15 15.48
N HIS A 66 -10.57 0.06 14.15
CA HIS A 66 -11.79 -0.01 13.33
C HIS A 66 -12.16 -1.43 12.85
N ASN A 67 -11.31 -2.43 13.08
CA ASN A 67 -11.63 -3.83 12.77
C ASN A 67 -11.25 -4.76 13.95
N PRO A 68 -12.04 -4.77 15.04
CA PRO A 68 -11.69 -5.46 16.28
C PRO A 68 -11.89 -6.97 16.22
N ALA A 69 -12.69 -7.50 15.28
CA ALA A 69 -13.09 -8.91 15.25
C ALA A 69 -11.94 -9.90 14.99
N SER A 70 -10.80 -9.42 14.48
CA SER A 70 -9.58 -10.21 14.22
C SER A 70 -8.35 -9.64 14.93
N ALA A 71 -8.56 -8.77 15.92
CA ALA A 71 -7.49 -8.01 16.53
C ALA A 71 -6.91 -8.74 17.75
N PRO A 72 -5.59 -8.57 18.05
CA PRO A 72 -4.94 -9.25 19.16
C PRO A 72 -5.61 -8.97 20.51
N THR A 73 -5.42 -9.85 21.49
CA THR A 73 -5.81 -9.63 22.89
C THR A 73 -5.09 -8.41 23.49
N ALA A 74 -5.51 -7.95 24.66
CA ALA A 74 -4.88 -6.78 25.31
C ALA A 74 -3.41 -7.05 25.67
N ASP A 75 -3.10 -8.23 26.18
CA ASP A 75 -1.72 -8.63 26.51
C ASP A 75 -0.86 -8.72 25.26
N GLU A 76 -1.36 -9.35 24.18
CA GLU A 76 -0.65 -9.38 22.90
C GLU A 76 -0.45 -7.97 22.32
N LEU A 77 -1.40 -7.04 22.50
CA LEU A 77 -1.25 -5.66 22.06
C LEU A 77 -0.13 -4.94 22.81
N ALA A 78 0.03 -5.19 24.11
CA ALA A 78 1.13 -4.63 24.90
C ALA A 78 2.49 -5.13 24.36
N ASP A 79 2.63 -6.44 24.14
CA ASP A 79 3.85 -7.01 23.55
C ASP A 79 4.13 -6.46 22.14
N ILE A 80 3.08 -6.24 21.34
CA ILE A 80 3.19 -5.67 20.00
C ILE A 80 3.63 -4.19 20.05
N ALA A 81 3.13 -3.44 21.04
CA ALA A 81 3.51 -2.05 21.28
C ALA A 81 4.97 -1.95 21.77
N ASP A 82 5.38 -2.83 22.68
CA ASP A 82 6.77 -2.91 23.14
C ASP A 82 7.71 -3.23 21.98
N HIS A 83 7.40 -4.25 21.17
CA HIS A 83 8.17 -4.55 19.96
C HIS A 83 8.18 -3.36 18.97
N TYR A 84 7.07 -2.63 18.82
CA TYR A 84 7.03 -1.45 17.96
C TYR A 84 8.07 -0.41 18.38
N TYR A 85 8.12 -0.06 19.67
CA TYR A 85 9.06 0.94 20.16
C TYR A 85 10.49 0.42 20.24
N ASP A 86 10.70 -0.71 20.91
CA ASP A 86 12.02 -1.16 21.36
C ASP A 86 12.77 -1.93 20.27
N GLU A 87 12.06 -2.70 19.45
CA GLU A 87 12.67 -3.57 18.43
C GLU A 87 12.52 -3.04 17.00
N PHE A 88 11.56 -2.15 16.75
CA PHE A 88 11.33 -1.58 15.42
C PHE A 88 11.73 -0.11 15.32
N ILE A 89 11.22 0.79 16.17
CA ILE A 89 11.54 2.22 16.07
C ILE A 89 12.95 2.52 16.58
N GLN A 90 13.29 2.12 17.81
CA GLN A 90 14.56 2.47 18.45
C GLN A 90 15.80 2.11 17.59
N PRO A 91 15.91 0.90 16.99
CA PRO A 91 17.07 0.56 16.16
C PRO A 91 17.13 1.33 14.84
N ASN A 92 15.99 1.81 14.34
CA ASN A 92 15.87 2.50 13.06
C ASN A 92 15.72 4.03 13.20
N LEU A 93 15.76 4.54 14.42
CA LEU A 93 15.39 5.92 14.74
C LEU A 93 16.23 6.96 13.99
N SER A 94 17.50 6.68 13.70
CA SER A 94 18.38 7.56 12.92
C SER A 94 17.91 7.70 11.47
N ARG A 95 17.30 6.66 10.90
CA ARG A 95 16.86 6.59 9.49
C ARG A 95 15.44 7.12 9.28
N ILE A 96 14.61 7.08 10.33
CA ILE A 96 13.21 7.53 10.30
C ILE A 96 13.14 9.05 10.42
N ASP A 97 12.31 9.70 9.61
CA ASP A 97 12.03 11.14 9.73
C ASP A 97 10.95 11.40 10.79
N PHE A 98 9.88 10.61 10.75
CA PHE A 98 8.75 10.69 11.68
C PHE A 98 8.19 9.31 12.01
N PHE A 99 7.66 9.12 13.22
CA PHE A 99 6.90 7.94 13.57
C PHE A 99 5.64 8.31 14.35
N VAL A 100 4.52 7.68 14.02
CA VAL A 100 3.24 7.88 14.70
C VAL A 100 3.23 7.01 15.96
N GLU A 101 2.81 7.57 17.10
CA GLU A 101 2.68 6.76 18.32
C GLU A 101 1.78 5.52 18.11
N PHE A 102 2.04 4.47 18.90
CA PHE A 102 1.22 3.25 18.91
C PHE A 102 -0.07 3.49 19.70
N ASP A 103 -1.01 4.20 19.08
CA ASP A 103 -2.29 4.60 19.65
C ASP A 103 -3.38 3.55 19.34
N ALA A 104 -3.29 2.40 19.98
CA ALA A 104 -4.32 1.37 19.92
C ALA A 104 -5.35 1.58 21.04
N ALA A 105 -6.63 1.71 20.70
CA ALA A 105 -7.70 2.06 21.66
C ALA A 105 -7.92 1.01 22.76
N ARG A 106 -7.51 -0.24 22.52
CA ARG A 106 -7.60 -1.36 23.48
C ARG A 106 -6.30 -1.58 24.27
N LEU A 107 -5.28 -0.76 24.03
CA LEU A 107 -4.06 -0.78 24.83
C LEU A 107 -4.36 -0.16 26.19
N ASP A 108 -3.85 -0.79 27.24
CA ASP A 108 -4.01 -0.33 28.61
C ASP A 108 -3.42 1.10 28.81
N ALA A 109 -4.11 1.90 29.63
CA ALA A 109 -3.71 3.27 29.94
C ALA A 109 -2.35 3.31 30.67
N ASP A 110 -2.04 2.33 31.52
CA ASP A 110 -0.74 2.28 32.21
C ASP A 110 0.39 2.05 31.21
N HIS A 111 0.16 1.25 30.16
CA HIS A 111 1.14 1.09 29.09
C HIS A 111 1.43 2.42 28.37
N ARG A 112 0.39 3.20 28.03
CA ARG A 112 0.58 4.53 27.42
C ARG A 112 1.36 5.45 28.34
N MET A 113 1.02 5.46 29.64
CA MET A 113 1.71 6.28 30.64
C MET A 113 3.20 5.90 30.78
N LYS A 114 3.51 4.59 30.76
CA LYS A 114 4.91 4.09 30.80
C LYS A 114 5.72 4.53 29.58
N ARG A 115 5.09 4.65 28.41
CA ARG A 115 5.76 5.04 27.16
C ARG A 115 5.87 6.55 26.96
N LEU A 116 5.08 7.35 27.67
CA LEU A 116 5.06 8.80 27.53
C LEU A 116 6.44 9.47 27.74
N PRO A 117 7.24 9.15 28.78
CA PRO A 117 8.56 9.75 28.95
C PRO A 117 9.50 9.47 27.77
N TRP A 118 9.48 8.25 27.23
CA TRP A 118 10.28 7.90 26.06
C TRP A 118 9.80 8.67 24.81
N LEU A 119 8.49 8.82 24.62
CA LEU A 119 7.96 9.64 23.52
C LEU A 119 8.36 11.11 23.65
N GLU A 120 8.40 11.66 24.86
CA GLU A 120 8.82 13.04 25.15
C GLU A 120 10.30 13.26 24.79
N GLU A 121 11.18 12.32 25.15
CA GLU A 121 12.60 12.34 24.74
C GLU A 121 12.76 12.35 23.21
N HIS A 122 11.83 11.72 22.49
CA HIS A 122 11.85 11.58 21.04
C HIS A 122 10.87 12.49 20.30
N ARG A 123 10.28 13.49 20.99
CA ARG A 123 9.17 14.32 20.48
C ARG A 123 9.48 15.07 19.18
N ALA A 124 10.76 15.29 18.85
CA ALA A 124 11.16 15.91 17.60
C ALA A 124 10.72 15.09 16.36
N LYS A 125 10.68 13.76 16.49
CA LYS A 125 10.27 12.80 15.43
C LYS A 125 8.94 12.11 15.72
N ALA A 126 8.58 11.94 16.99
CA ALA A 126 7.29 11.34 17.38
C ALA A 126 6.13 12.23 16.92
N VAL A 127 5.10 11.62 16.35
CA VAL A 127 3.82 12.24 15.96
C VAL A 127 2.75 11.73 16.92
N PHE A 128 2.29 12.61 17.80
CA PHE A 128 1.29 12.30 18.83
C PHE A 128 -0.12 12.33 18.23
N VAL A 129 -0.95 11.31 18.48
CA VAL A 129 -2.30 11.20 17.96
C VAL A 129 -3.27 11.86 18.93
N TRP A 130 -3.89 12.95 18.47
CA TRP A 130 -4.96 13.62 19.21
C TRP A 130 -6.31 12.92 18.98
N HIS A 131 -7.12 12.82 20.03
CA HIS A 131 -8.49 12.32 19.98
C HIS A 131 -9.51 13.37 20.41
N PRO A 132 -10.73 13.37 19.82
CA PRO A 132 -11.83 14.19 20.31
C PRO A 132 -12.08 13.99 21.82
N GLY A 133 -12.24 15.11 22.54
CA GLY A 133 -12.39 15.13 24.00
C GLY A 133 -11.11 15.46 24.77
N GLN A 134 -9.94 15.38 24.13
CA GLN A 134 -8.68 15.88 24.70
C GLN A 134 -8.50 17.38 24.43
N ASP A 135 -7.75 18.06 25.30
CA ASP A 135 -7.39 19.46 25.08
C ASP A 135 -6.36 19.60 23.95
N LEU A 136 -6.86 19.98 22.78
CA LEU A 136 -6.06 20.14 21.58
C LEU A 136 -5.05 21.29 21.68
N ASP A 137 -5.40 22.40 22.35
CA ASP A 137 -4.49 23.55 22.45
C ASP A 137 -3.30 23.15 23.35
N GLU A 138 -3.55 22.51 24.50
CA GLU A 138 -2.49 21.99 25.40
C GLU A 138 -1.58 20.96 24.71
N ILE A 139 -2.16 20.00 23.97
CA ILE A 139 -1.37 19.00 23.25
C ILE A 139 -0.48 19.67 22.20
N CYS A 140 -1.00 20.63 21.43
CA CYS A 140 -0.23 21.32 20.39
C CYS A 140 0.81 22.30 20.95
N GLU A 141 0.66 22.76 22.19
CA GLU A 141 1.68 23.55 22.89
C GLU A 141 2.86 22.68 23.36
N ASN A 142 2.61 21.42 23.73
CA ASN A 142 3.62 20.52 24.27
C ASN A 142 4.28 19.59 23.23
N TRP A 143 3.56 19.26 22.16
CA TRP A 143 4.01 18.35 21.11
C TRP A 143 4.27 19.10 19.80
N PRO A 144 5.48 19.02 19.22
CA PRO A 144 5.79 19.71 17.97
C PRO A 144 5.16 19.04 16.73
N ASN A 145 4.73 17.78 16.85
CA ASN A 145 4.08 17.02 15.79
C ASN A 145 2.81 16.36 16.32
N VAL A 146 1.67 16.68 15.71
CA VAL A 146 0.37 16.17 16.14
C VAL A 146 -0.39 15.63 14.94
N ALA A 147 -0.83 14.38 15.02
CA ALA A 147 -1.72 13.77 14.05
C ALA A 147 -3.18 14.10 14.38
N ILE A 148 -3.92 14.50 13.36
CA ILE A 148 -5.37 14.73 13.44
C ILE A 148 -6.07 13.59 12.69
N PRO A 149 -6.89 12.77 13.38
CA PRO A 149 -7.67 11.72 12.74
C PRO A 149 -8.59 12.30 11.67
N LYS A 150 -8.61 11.67 10.49
CA LYS A 150 -9.39 12.15 9.34
C LYS A 150 -10.89 12.32 9.64
N ASP A 151 -11.42 11.47 10.52
CA ASP A 151 -12.86 11.42 10.84
C ASP A 151 -13.27 12.52 11.83
N ALA A 152 -12.30 13.20 12.46
CA ALA A 152 -12.55 14.32 13.36
C ALA A 152 -12.52 15.69 12.66
N ILE A 153 -12.09 15.76 11.39
CA ILE A 153 -11.91 17.03 10.68
C ILE A 153 -13.25 17.52 10.13
N ASP A 154 -13.76 18.58 10.75
CA ASP A 154 -14.85 19.40 10.21
C ASP A 154 -14.38 20.84 9.95
N ASN A 155 -15.28 21.69 9.45
CA ASN A 155 -14.95 23.10 9.15
C ASN A 155 -14.57 23.90 10.41
N ASN A 156 -15.18 23.61 11.56
CA ASN A 156 -14.90 24.33 12.80
C ASN A 156 -13.51 23.99 13.33
N LEU A 157 -13.17 22.69 13.34
CA LEU A 157 -11.86 22.20 13.72
C LEU A 157 -10.80 22.73 12.74
N ALA A 158 -11.06 22.71 11.44
CA ALA A 158 -10.14 23.26 10.44
C ALA A 158 -9.74 24.72 10.72
N HIS A 159 -10.70 25.58 11.06
CA HIS A 159 -10.41 26.97 11.45
C HIS A 159 -9.60 27.06 12.75
N ARG A 160 -9.93 26.24 13.76
CA ARG A 160 -9.17 26.16 15.02
C ARG A 160 -7.73 25.71 14.78
N LEU A 161 -7.51 24.69 13.95
CA LEU A 161 -6.19 24.19 13.59
C LEU A 161 -5.32 25.28 12.93
N ALA A 162 -5.90 26.10 12.05
CA ALA A 162 -5.19 27.24 11.46
C ALA A 162 -4.78 28.32 12.47
N ARG A 163 -5.56 28.53 13.54
CA ARG A 163 -5.16 29.39 14.66
C ARG A 163 -4.02 28.77 15.44
N ILE A 164 -4.15 27.50 15.84
CA ILE A 164 -3.18 26.77 16.66
C ILE A 164 -1.82 26.69 15.98
N VAL A 165 -1.77 26.34 14.69
CA VAL A 165 -0.50 26.27 13.93
C VAL A 165 0.22 27.62 13.92
N ARG A 166 -0.52 28.73 13.80
CA ARG A 166 0.08 30.08 13.82
C ARG A 166 0.58 30.49 15.20
N SER A 167 -0.06 30.07 16.28
CA SER A 167 0.34 30.44 17.65
C SER A 167 1.44 29.56 18.22
N THR A 168 1.45 28.27 17.89
CA THR A 168 2.36 27.27 18.48
C THR A 168 3.49 26.86 17.55
N GLY A 169 3.32 26.98 16.24
CA GLY A 169 4.23 26.41 15.25
C GLY A 169 4.14 24.88 15.12
N VAL A 170 3.12 24.23 15.70
CA VAL A 170 2.93 22.78 15.61
C VAL A 170 2.83 22.30 14.17
N ARG A 171 3.43 21.14 13.89
CA ARG A 171 3.31 20.45 12.60
C ARG A 171 2.14 19.47 12.66
N LEU A 172 1.10 19.73 11.89
CA LEU A 172 -0.06 18.86 11.82
C LEU A 172 0.12 17.74 10.78
N PHE A 173 -0.21 16.51 11.17
CA PHE A 173 -0.16 15.33 10.32
C PHE A 173 -1.56 14.82 10.02
N GLY A 174 -1.90 14.61 8.75
CA GLY A 174 -3.14 13.96 8.33
C GLY A 174 -2.88 12.49 8.01
N LEU A 175 -3.38 11.57 8.82
CA LEU A 175 -3.14 10.14 8.63
C LEU A 175 -4.24 9.49 7.78
N GLY A 176 -3.83 8.77 6.73
CA GLY A 176 -4.75 8.03 5.86
C GLY A 176 -5.77 8.91 5.13
N ILE A 177 -5.37 10.12 4.72
CA ILE A 177 -6.25 11.04 4.02
C ILE A 177 -6.51 10.52 2.60
N THR A 178 -7.77 10.16 2.34
CA THR A 178 -8.19 9.61 1.05
C THR A 178 -8.99 10.58 0.19
N LYS A 179 -9.54 11.65 0.79
CA LYS A 179 -10.38 12.65 0.12
C LYS A 179 -9.57 13.91 -0.19
N PRO A 180 -9.47 14.34 -1.47
CA PRO A 180 -8.75 15.56 -1.85
C PRO A 180 -9.25 16.82 -1.14
N ASP A 181 -10.54 16.95 -0.85
CA ASP A 181 -11.09 18.14 -0.20
C ASP A 181 -10.53 18.34 1.21
N LEU A 182 -10.27 17.27 1.96
CA LEU A 182 -9.65 17.35 3.28
C LEU A 182 -8.22 17.90 3.25
N LEU A 183 -7.53 17.78 2.11
CA LEU A 183 -6.18 18.34 1.94
C LEU A 183 -6.20 19.86 1.79
N GLN A 184 -7.37 20.45 1.51
CA GLN A 184 -7.57 21.89 1.38
C GLN A 184 -8.10 22.52 2.68
N THR A 185 -8.70 21.74 3.58
CA THR A 185 -9.39 22.27 4.75
C THR A 185 -8.45 22.61 5.90
N ALA A 186 -7.43 21.78 6.16
CA ALA A 186 -6.53 21.96 7.30
C ALA A 186 -5.08 22.24 6.88
N PRO A 187 -4.32 23.03 7.67
CA PRO A 187 -2.95 23.44 7.34
C PRO A 187 -1.93 22.33 7.68
N PHE A 188 -2.05 21.18 7.02
CA PHE A 188 -1.16 20.06 7.29
C PHE A 188 0.29 20.36 6.91
N HIS A 189 1.19 19.95 7.79
CA HIS A 189 2.61 19.82 7.48
C HIS A 189 2.82 18.65 6.52
N ALA A 190 2.28 17.47 6.85
CA ALA A 190 2.37 16.26 6.04
C ALA A 190 1.09 15.42 6.11
N VAL A 191 0.85 14.63 5.08
CA VAL A 191 -0.26 13.68 5.01
C VAL A 191 0.20 12.32 4.50
N THR A 192 -0.43 11.25 4.97
CA THR A 192 -0.22 9.89 4.43
C THR A 192 -1.43 9.46 3.60
N SER A 193 -1.20 8.81 2.46
CA SER A 193 -2.29 8.30 1.63
C SER A 193 -1.94 7.02 0.89
N THR A 194 -2.88 6.07 0.87
CA THR A 194 -2.86 4.90 -0.01
C THR A 194 -3.71 5.08 -1.27
N SER A 195 -4.40 6.22 -1.43
CA SER A 195 -5.34 6.45 -2.53
C SER A 195 -4.70 6.36 -3.92
N TRP A 196 -3.39 6.60 -4.02
CA TRP A 196 -2.65 6.44 -5.26
C TRP A 196 -2.61 4.99 -5.77
N LEU A 197 -2.80 4.00 -4.89
CA LEU A 197 -2.84 2.57 -5.23
C LEU A 197 -4.16 2.12 -5.88
N SER A 198 -5.18 2.97 -5.83
CA SER A 198 -6.55 2.64 -6.26
C SER A 198 -6.65 2.04 -7.66
N PRO A 199 -5.89 2.53 -8.68
CA PRO A 199 -5.91 1.93 -10.01
C PRO A 199 -5.53 0.45 -10.02
N SER A 200 -4.47 0.07 -9.33
CA SER A 200 -4.03 -1.33 -9.25
C SER A 200 -4.94 -2.21 -8.37
N GLN A 201 -5.57 -1.63 -7.36
CA GLN A 201 -6.39 -2.38 -6.39
C GLN A 201 -7.81 -2.57 -6.87
N PHE A 202 -8.42 -1.53 -7.44
CA PHE A 202 -9.85 -1.46 -7.76
C PHE A 202 -10.13 -1.24 -9.26
N GLY A 203 -9.09 -1.00 -10.08
CA GLY A 203 -9.25 -0.76 -11.52
C GLY A 203 -9.70 0.66 -11.87
N ASP A 204 -9.48 1.61 -10.97
CA ASP A 204 -9.81 3.03 -11.19
C ASP A 204 -8.80 3.70 -12.15
N THR A 205 -9.17 4.87 -12.66
CA THR A 205 -8.23 5.80 -13.29
C THR A 205 -8.20 7.08 -12.47
N ILE A 206 -7.01 7.51 -12.05
CA ILE A 206 -6.83 8.80 -11.36
C ILE A 206 -6.07 9.72 -12.30
N TRP A 207 -6.59 10.94 -12.51
CA TRP A 207 -5.96 11.92 -13.36
C TRP A 207 -6.12 13.35 -12.83
N PHE A 208 -5.12 14.19 -13.07
CA PHE A 208 -5.15 15.61 -12.74
C PHE A 208 -5.50 16.40 -14.00
N SER A 209 -6.70 16.97 -14.04
CA SER A 209 -7.20 17.73 -15.21
C SER A 209 -8.11 18.86 -14.75
N GLY A 210 -7.99 20.02 -15.38
CA GLY A 210 -8.73 21.23 -15.01
C GLY A 210 -8.40 21.76 -13.62
N GLY A 211 -7.19 21.50 -13.11
CA GLY A 211 -6.79 21.93 -11.76
C GLY A 211 -7.35 21.07 -10.63
N GLU A 212 -7.99 19.93 -10.92
CA GLU A 212 -8.58 19.05 -9.93
C GLU A 212 -8.01 17.64 -10.05
N LEU A 213 -7.86 16.96 -8.91
CA LEU A 213 -7.58 15.53 -8.89
C LEU A 213 -8.89 14.75 -9.06
N ARG A 214 -9.04 14.09 -10.20
CA ARG A 214 -10.24 13.35 -10.56
C ARG A 214 -9.98 11.85 -10.43
N ARG A 215 -10.85 11.18 -9.68
CA ARG A 215 -10.90 9.71 -9.60
C ARG A 215 -12.09 9.21 -10.41
N TYR A 216 -11.80 8.38 -11.40
CA TYR A 216 -12.78 7.70 -12.23
C TYR A 216 -12.88 6.25 -11.77
N PRO A 217 -14.03 5.82 -11.21
CA PRO A 217 -14.23 4.43 -10.81
C PRO A 217 -14.06 3.47 -11.99
N LYS A 218 -13.76 2.19 -11.71
CA LYS A 218 -13.63 1.12 -12.72
C LYS A 218 -14.68 1.16 -13.83
N LYS A 219 -15.97 1.38 -13.50
CA LYS A 219 -17.08 1.45 -14.49
C LYS A 219 -16.97 2.63 -15.48
N MET A 220 -16.18 3.65 -15.16
CA MET A 220 -16.01 4.86 -15.96
C MET A 220 -14.60 4.98 -16.57
N LYS A 221 -13.71 4.01 -16.30
CA LYS A 221 -12.29 4.14 -16.63
C LYS A 221 -12.04 4.28 -18.13
N ASP A 222 -12.74 3.53 -18.98
CA ASP A 222 -12.51 3.55 -20.44
C ASP A 222 -12.93 4.89 -21.04
N ARG A 223 -14.07 5.44 -20.56
CA ARG A 223 -14.52 6.78 -20.94
C ARG A 223 -13.51 7.84 -20.50
N ALA A 224 -12.94 7.70 -19.29
CA ALA A 224 -11.94 8.63 -18.77
C ALA A 224 -10.63 8.55 -19.57
N ARG A 225 -10.12 7.34 -19.83
CA ARG A 225 -8.91 7.11 -20.62
C ARG A 225 -9.07 7.61 -22.05
N LYS A 226 -10.23 7.39 -22.68
CA LYS A 226 -10.55 7.96 -23.99
C LYS A 226 -10.57 9.49 -23.97
N ARG A 227 -11.17 10.10 -22.94
CA ARG A 227 -11.26 11.56 -22.79
C ARG A 227 -9.88 12.20 -22.64
N HIS A 228 -9.02 11.60 -21.84
CA HIS A 228 -7.71 12.16 -21.45
C HIS A 228 -6.55 11.57 -22.25
N ARG A 229 -6.83 10.80 -23.31
CA ARG A 229 -5.83 10.03 -24.07
C ARG A 229 -4.67 10.90 -24.53
N GLN A 230 -4.96 12.08 -25.09
CA GLN A 230 -3.93 12.99 -25.56
C GLN A 230 -3.11 13.55 -24.38
N GLU A 231 -3.76 13.90 -23.27
CA GLU A 231 -3.06 14.39 -22.07
C GLU A 231 -2.08 13.34 -21.50
N PHE A 232 -2.44 12.06 -21.59
CA PHE A 232 -1.57 10.95 -21.17
C PHE A 232 -0.36 10.79 -22.10
N VAL A 233 -0.57 10.84 -23.43
CA VAL A 233 0.51 10.78 -24.43
C VAL A 233 1.45 11.95 -24.27
N ASP A 234 0.91 13.16 -24.12
CA ASP A 234 1.70 14.38 -23.95
C ASP A 234 2.53 14.35 -22.66
N ALA A 235 2.02 13.68 -21.61
CA ALA A 235 2.75 13.44 -20.37
C ALA A 235 3.73 12.25 -20.44
N GLY A 236 3.82 11.55 -21.59
CA GLY A 236 4.79 10.49 -21.84
C GLY A 236 4.38 9.09 -21.36
N TYR A 237 3.08 8.85 -21.14
CA TYR A 237 2.57 7.53 -20.74
C TYR A 237 2.21 6.63 -21.92
N ASP A 238 2.42 5.33 -21.74
CA ASP A 238 2.07 4.31 -22.72
C ASP A 238 0.56 3.99 -22.64
N ILE A 239 -0.15 4.41 -23.67
CA ILE A 239 -1.60 4.25 -23.74
C ILE A 239 -2.02 2.79 -23.90
N ASP A 240 -1.24 1.99 -24.62
CA ASP A 240 -1.58 0.59 -24.84
C ASP A 240 -1.49 -0.18 -23.53
N LEU A 241 -0.49 0.13 -22.70
CA LEU A 241 -0.36 -0.41 -21.34
C LEU A 241 -1.47 0.10 -20.42
N ILE A 242 -1.83 1.38 -20.50
CA ILE A 242 -2.96 1.93 -19.72
C ILE A 242 -4.27 1.25 -20.12
N ASP A 243 -4.54 1.09 -21.42
CA ASP A 243 -5.77 0.44 -21.93
C ASP A 243 -5.82 -1.04 -21.52
N GLN A 244 -4.67 -1.70 -21.35
CA GLN A 244 -4.54 -3.08 -20.86
C GLN A 244 -4.56 -3.22 -19.32
N ASP A 245 -4.74 -2.12 -18.57
CA ASP A 245 -4.64 -2.09 -17.10
C ASP A 245 -3.29 -2.61 -16.57
N ASP A 246 -2.19 -2.33 -17.27
CA ASP A 246 -0.87 -2.66 -16.73
C ASP A 246 -0.71 -2.02 -15.34
N PRO A 247 -0.47 -2.81 -14.27
CA PRO A 247 -0.50 -2.33 -12.91
C PRO A 247 0.60 -1.29 -12.63
N THR A 248 1.70 -1.31 -13.40
CA THR A 248 2.78 -0.33 -13.23
C THR A 248 2.38 0.98 -13.88
N GLU A 249 1.95 0.95 -15.15
CA GLU A 249 1.66 2.17 -15.91
C GLU A 249 0.49 2.95 -15.33
N VAL A 250 -0.58 2.27 -14.88
CA VAL A 250 -1.71 2.94 -14.22
C VAL A 250 -1.35 3.53 -12.85
N LEU A 251 -0.34 2.98 -12.16
CA LEU A 251 0.18 3.55 -10.92
C LEU A 251 1.10 4.75 -11.18
N ARG A 252 1.94 4.71 -12.22
CA ARG A 252 2.75 5.87 -12.63
C ARG A 252 1.87 7.06 -12.98
N LEU A 253 0.79 6.81 -13.73
CA LEU A 253 -0.24 7.81 -14.06
C LEU A 253 -0.86 8.42 -12.79
N SER A 254 -1.22 7.57 -11.82
CA SER A 254 -1.78 7.98 -10.52
C SER A 254 -0.82 8.83 -9.69
N ILE A 255 0.44 8.39 -9.60
CA ILE A 255 1.52 9.07 -8.89
C ILE A 255 1.72 10.49 -9.45
N TYR A 256 1.77 10.62 -10.78
CA TYR A 256 1.87 11.93 -11.43
C TYR A 256 0.66 12.81 -11.13
N ALA A 257 -0.56 12.28 -11.26
CA ALA A 257 -1.77 13.03 -10.96
C ALA A 257 -1.75 13.60 -9.53
N TRP A 258 -1.39 12.78 -8.55
CA TRP A 258 -1.22 13.21 -7.16
C TRP A 258 -0.15 14.29 -7.00
N SER A 259 0.96 14.16 -7.72
CA SER A 259 2.07 15.12 -7.65
C SER A 259 1.68 16.50 -8.19
N ARG A 260 1.00 16.55 -9.34
CA ARG A 260 0.47 17.80 -9.90
C ARG A 260 -0.56 18.45 -8.98
N TYR A 261 -1.39 17.63 -8.31
CA TYR A 261 -2.32 18.14 -7.32
C TYR A 261 -1.61 18.73 -6.09
N MET A 262 -0.58 18.07 -5.57
CA MET A 262 0.22 18.58 -4.45
C MET A 262 0.99 19.85 -4.81
N GLU A 263 1.52 19.96 -6.04
CA GLU A 263 2.13 21.19 -6.56
C GLU A 263 1.12 22.35 -6.53
N LYS A 264 -0.10 22.13 -7.04
CA LYS A 264 -1.18 23.13 -7.01
C LYS A 264 -1.47 23.59 -5.58
N LEU A 265 -1.69 22.65 -4.65
CA LEU A 265 -2.01 22.98 -3.27
C LEU A 265 -0.90 23.80 -2.61
N ASN A 266 0.35 23.39 -2.81
CA ASN A 266 1.49 24.10 -2.25
C ASN A 266 1.71 25.49 -2.87
N ALA A 267 1.41 25.66 -4.15
CA ALA A 267 1.42 26.97 -4.80
C ALA A 267 0.35 27.90 -4.22
N SER A 268 -0.88 27.40 -4.00
CA SER A 268 -1.95 28.20 -3.40
C SER A 268 -1.66 28.64 -1.96
N ILE A 269 -0.99 27.80 -1.16
CA ILE A 269 -0.64 28.11 0.23
C ILE A 269 0.50 29.15 0.32
N ARG A 270 1.46 29.11 -0.62
CA ARG A 270 2.59 30.05 -0.66
C ARG A 270 2.30 31.37 -1.39
N GLY A 271 1.14 31.47 -2.06
CA GLY A 271 0.80 32.55 -2.99
C GLY A 271 0.02 33.75 -2.43
N VAL A 272 -0.20 33.87 -1.13
CA VAL A 272 -0.74 35.12 -0.56
C VAL A 272 0.39 36.13 -0.39
N THR A 273 0.78 36.77 -1.49
CA THR A 273 1.49 38.04 -1.44
C THR A 273 0.57 39.03 -0.71
N PRO A 274 1.02 39.76 0.33
CA PRO A 274 0.20 40.81 0.91
C PRO A 274 -0.12 41.80 -0.21
N THR A 275 -1.41 41.97 -0.49
CA THR A 275 -1.88 42.98 -1.42
C THR A 275 -1.41 44.34 -0.91
N THR A 276 -0.35 44.88 -1.51
CA THR A 276 -0.04 46.29 -1.38
C THR A 276 -1.28 47.06 -1.82
N PRO A 277 -1.79 48.05 -1.06
CA PRO A 277 -2.99 48.77 -1.45
C PRO A 277 -2.72 49.43 -2.79
N ASN A 278 -3.39 48.95 -3.84
CA ASN A 278 -3.26 49.54 -5.16
C ASN A 278 -3.91 50.92 -5.09
N THR A 279 -3.10 51.95 -5.22
CA THR A 279 -3.59 53.30 -5.48
C THR A 279 -4.12 53.26 -6.90
N THR A 280 -5.42 53.44 -7.07
CA THR A 280 -6.10 53.38 -8.36
C THR A 280 -5.57 54.49 -9.27
N GLU A 281 -4.75 54.14 -10.25
CA GLU A 281 -4.66 54.94 -11.47
C GLU A 281 -5.71 54.46 -12.48
N PRO A 282 -6.37 55.38 -13.20
CA PRO A 282 -7.49 55.06 -14.07
C PRO A 282 -7.03 54.25 -15.29
N ASN A 283 -7.83 53.24 -15.61
CA ASN A 283 -7.63 52.31 -16.72
C ASN A 283 -7.58 53.08 -18.04
N VAL A 284 -6.45 53.02 -18.75
CA VAL A 284 -6.35 53.52 -20.13
C VAL A 284 -6.57 52.31 -21.05
N ASP A 285 -7.68 52.33 -21.79
CA ASP A 285 -8.02 51.28 -22.74
C ASP A 285 -6.91 51.11 -23.79
N PHE A 286 -6.24 49.96 -23.78
CA PHE A 286 -5.31 49.58 -24.83
C PHE A 286 -6.05 48.90 -25.98
N ALA A 287 -5.83 49.41 -27.19
CA ALA A 287 -6.37 48.89 -28.44
C ALA A 287 -5.94 47.43 -28.69
N SER A 288 -6.84 46.66 -29.33
CA SER A 288 -6.64 45.24 -29.62
C SER A 288 -5.44 44.99 -30.55
N ASN A 289 -4.47 44.20 -30.11
CA ASN A 289 -3.43 43.65 -31.00
C ASN A 289 -3.86 42.30 -31.56
N THR A 290 -3.61 42.11 -32.85
CA THR A 290 -3.87 40.91 -33.64
C THR A 290 -3.08 39.70 -33.14
N VAL A 291 -3.74 38.54 -33.09
CA VAL A 291 -3.20 37.25 -32.66
C VAL A 291 -2.19 36.72 -33.69
N ASP A 292 -1.07 36.20 -33.20
CA ASP A 292 0.03 35.61 -33.98
C ASP A 292 -0.39 34.32 -34.73
N THR A 293 -0.14 34.29 -36.05
CA THR A 293 -0.54 33.23 -36.99
C THR A 293 0.64 32.44 -37.56
N GLN A 294 1.76 32.34 -36.85
CA GLN A 294 2.90 31.56 -37.35
C GLN A 294 2.61 30.05 -37.48
N SER A 295 3.19 29.45 -38.52
CA SER A 295 2.95 28.07 -38.93
C SER A 295 3.66 27.04 -38.03
N LEU A 296 3.09 25.84 -37.92
CA LEU A 296 3.59 24.75 -37.05
C LEU A 296 5.04 24.32 -37.34
N GLN A 297 5.49 24.46 -38.59
CA GLN A 297 6.85 24.09 -39.00
C GLN A 297 7.92 25.06 -38.48
N GLU A 298 7.57 26.33 -38.30
CA GLU A 298 8.49 27.34 -37.76
C GLU A 298 8.68 27.22 -36.25
N ARG A 299 7.68 26.67 -35.54
CA ARG A 299 7.74 26.45 -34.07
C ARG A 299 8.63 25.27 -33.65
N HIS A 300 9.01 24.39 -34.58
CA HIS A 300 9.72 23.13 -34.28
C HIS A 300 11.19 23.11 -34.73
N GLN A 301 11.72 24.20 -35.30
CA GLN A 301 13.17 24.29 -35.55
C GLN A 301 13.94 24.44 -34.23
N GLY A 302 14.67 23.40 -33.84
CA GLY A 302 15.55 23.39 -32.67
C GLY A 302 15.22 22.35 -31.59
N VAL A 303 14.19 21.51 -31.79
CA VAL A 303 13.92 20.40 -30.88
C VAL A 303 14.91 19.26 -31.16
N THR A 304 15.93 19.14 -30.31
CA THR A 304 16.91 18.05 -30.34
C THR A 304 16.19 16.71 -30.19
N THR A 305 16.46 15.77 -31.09
CA THR A 305 15.93 14.40 -31.05
C THR A 305 16.33 13.72 -29.74
N VAL A 306 15.33 13.27 -28.98
CA VAL A 306 15.49 12.54 -27.73
C VAL A 306 16.21 11.22 -28.02
N ALA A 307 17.22 10.87 -27.21
CA ALA A 307 17.94 9.61 -27.34
C ALA A 307 16.98 8.39 -27.23
N PRO A 308 17.24 7.27 -27.93
CA PRO A 308 16.40 6.08 -27.85
C PRO A 308 16.35 5.52 -26.42
N TRP A 309 15.15 5.28 -25.90
CA TRP A 309 14.91 4.70 -24.58
C TRP A 309 15.50 3.29 -24.47
N HIS A 310 16.20 3.03 -23.37
CA HIS A 310 16.68 1.68 -23.03
C HIS A 310 15.49 0.83 -22.56
N ARG A 311 15.07 -0.15 -23.36
CA ARG A 311 14.22 -1.25 -22.90
C ARG A 311 15.09 -2.19 -22.06
N PRO A 312 14.81 -2.40 -20.76
CA PRO A 312 15.48 -3.45 -20.03
C PRO A 312 15.09 -4.80 -20.63
N ASP A 313 16.05 -5.72 -20.71
CA ASP A 313 15.80 -7.07 -21.20
C ASP A 313 14.77 -7.79 -20.30
N ASN A 314 13.95 -8.65 -20.91
CA ASN A 314 13.00 -9.48 -20.18
C ASN A 314 13.73 -10.27 -19.07
N PRO A 315 13.18 -10.33 -17.85
CA PRO A 315 13.83 -11.03 -16.75
C PRO A 315 13.97 -12.52 -17.09
N THR A 316 15.21 -12.97 -17.31
CA THR A 316 15.51 -14.38 -17.51
C THR A 316 15.74 -15.06 -16.16
N ILE A 317 14.98 -16.12 -15.87
CA ILE A 317 15.20 -16.96 -14.70
C ILE A 317 16.42 -17.85 -14.98
N ARG A 318 17.53 -17.56 -14.30
CA ARG A 318 18.81 -18.28 -14.48
C ARG A 318 19.14 -19.20 -13.30
N THR A 319 18.56 -18.94 -12.13
CA THR A 319 18.84 -19.71 -10.91
C THR A 319 17.57 -20.31 -10.31
N LYS A 320 17.74 -21.35 -9.50
CA LYS A 320 16.63 -21.97 -8.76
C LYS A 320 15.99 -21.00 -7.75
N GLU A 321 16.79 -20.11 -7.17
CA GLU A 321 16.31 -19.06 -6.26
C GLU A 321 15.42 -18.06 -7.01
N GLN A 322 15.83 -17.61 -8.21
CA GLN A 322 15.01 -16.75 -9.05
C GLN A 322 13.70 -17.41 -9.48
N LEU A 323 13.70 -18.74 -9.69
CA LEU A 323 12.50 -19.51 -9.97
C LEU A 323 11.56 -19.55 -8.75
N ALA A 324 12.11 -19.85 -7.56
CA ALA A 324 11.35 -19.90 -6.32
C ALA A 324 10.72 -18.54 -5.97
N ASP A 325 11.45 -17.45 -6.21
CA ASP A 325 10.97 -16.06 -6.05
C ASP A 325 9.88 -15.72 -7.07
N ALA A 326 10.04 -16.12 -8.33
CA ALA A 326 9.02 -15.93 -9.35
C ALA A 326 7.73 -16.70 -9.02
N GLU A 327 7.84 -17.96 -8.57
CA GLU A 327 6.71 -18.78 -8.14
C GLU A 327 6.02 -18.19 -6.90
N ALA A 328 6.79 -17.70 -5.92
CA ALA A 328 6.24 -17.01 -4.75
C ALA A 328 5.48 -15.74 -5.17
N THR A 329 6.05 -14.97 -6.10
CA THR A 329 5.42 -13.75 -6.64
C THR A 329 4.10 -14.06 -7.33
N VAL A 330 4.02 -15.12 -8.14
CA VAL A 330 2.79 -15.55 -8.81
C VAL A 330 1.73 -16.00 -7.79
N LEU A 331 2.13 -16.75 -6.76
CA LEU A 331 1.24 -17.16 -5.68
C LEU A 331 0.67 -15.95 -4.91
N GLU A 332 1.50 -14.95 -4.64
CA GLU A 332 1.09 -13.72 -3.97
C GLU A 332 0.15 -12.87 -4.82
N LEU A 333 0.41 -12.75 -6.12
CA LEU A 333 -0.49 -12.04 -7.05
C LEU A 333 -1.87 -12.71 -7.10
N GLN A 334 -1.90 -14.05 -7.14
CA GLN A 334 -3.14 -14.81 -7.15
C GLN A 334 -3.91 -14.67 -5.82
N LEU A 335 -3.21 -14.70 -4.69
CA LEU A 335 -3.82 -14.44 -3.37
C LEU A 335 -4.40 -13.03 -3.28
N GLY A 336 -3.70 -12.04 -3.84
CA GLY A 336 -4.19 -10.67 -3.95
C GLY A 336 -5.49 -10.56 -4.77
N ARG A 337 -5.65 -11.37 -5.82
CA ARG A 337 -6.90 -11.43 -6.61
C ARG A 337 -8.06 -12.00 -5.79
N VAL A 338 -7.82 -13.08 -5.03
CA VAL A 338 -8.81 -13.66 -4.11
C VAL A 338 -9.27 -12.64 -3.08
N TYR A 339 -8.34 -11.99 -2.38
CA TYR A 339 -8.69 -10.98 -1.37
C TYR A 339 -9.46 -9.78 -1.93
N LYS A 340 -9.09 -9.32 -3.14
CA LYS A 340 -9.82 -8.23 -3.81
C LYS A 340 -11.27 -8.60 -4.10
N ARG A 341 -11.50 -9.85 -4.50
CA ARG A 341 -12.82 -10.38 -4.84
C ARG A 341 -13.68 -10.64 -3.60
N ALA A 342 -13.12 -11.26 -2.57
CA ALA A 342 -13.81 -11.50 -1.29
C ALA A 342 -14.25 -10.18 -0.64
N ARG A 343 -13.38 -9.16 -0.67
CA ARG A 343 -13.70 -7.83 -0.14
C ARG A 343 -14.75 -7.08 -0.97
N ALA A 344 -14.81 -7.34 -2.28
CA ALA A 344 -15.84 -6.77 -3.12
C ALA A 344 -17.21 -7.38 -2.78
N GLU A 345 -17.27 -8.70 -2.62
CA GLU A 345 -18.46 -9.44 -2.18
C GLU A 345 -18.99 -8.95 -0.83
N GLU A 346 -18.10 -8.78 0.16
CA GLU A 346 -18.45 -8.18 1.47
C GLU A 346 -19.02 -6.76 1.37
N SER A 347 -18.66 -6.00 0.33
CA SER A 347 -19.07 -4.60 0.16
C SER A 347 -20.42 -4.42 -0.55
N TYR A 348 -20.90 -5.43 -1.27
CA TYR A 348 -22.17 -5.36 -2.02
C TYR A 348 -23.38 -5.91 -1.23
N GLY A 349 -23.17 -6.49 -0.04
CA GLY A 349 -24.23 -7.03 0.82
C GLY A 349 -24.66 -8.45 0.42
N GLU A 350 -25.39 -9.14 1.32
CA GLU A 350 -25.69 -10.60 1.29
C GLU A 350 -26.39 -11.16 0.04
N ASN A 351 -26.72 -10.32 -0.96
CA ASN A 351 -27.56 -10.71 -2.10
C ASN A 351 -26.81 -10.92 -3.43
N GLU A 352 -25.48 -10.76 -3.49
CA GLU A 352 -24.72 -10.94 -4.74
C GLU A 352 -23.34 -11.58 -4.50
N LEU A 353 -23.27 -12.92 -4.58
CA LEU A 353 -22.01 -13.66 -4.54
C LEU A 353 -21.23 -13.44 -5.85
N ASP A 354 -19.92 -13.20 -5.80
CA ASP A 354 -19.10 -13.04 -7.01
C ASP A 354 -18.80 -14.43 -7.60
N PRO A 355 -19.35 -14.80 -8.77
CA PRO A 355 -19.14 -16.13 -9.35
C PRO A 355 -17.66 -16.38 -9.69
N VAL A 356 -16.85 -15.32 -9.85
CA VAL A 356 -15.42 -15.40 -10.15
C VAL A 356 -14.60 -15.63 -8.88
N LEU A 357 -15.10 -15.30 -7.68
CA LEU A 357 -14.35 -15.49 -6.43
C LEU A 357 -14.02 -16.97 -6.21
N SER A 358 -15.00 -17.85 -6.38
CA SER A 358 -14.81 -19.31 -6.25
C SER A 358 -13.75 -19.84 -7.22
N GLU A 359 -13.71 -19.32 -8.46
CA GLU A 359 -12.67 -19.70 -9.43
C GLU A 359 -11.28 -19.20 -9.03
N GLU A 360 -11.16 -17.97 -8.53
CA GLU A 360 -9.88 -17.42 -8.09
C GLU A 360 -9.36 -18.14 -6.84
N ILE A 361 -10.26 -18.54 -5.92
CA ILE A 361 -9.96 -19.38 -4.75
C ILE A 361 -9.44 -20.75 -5.19
N ASP A 362 -10.10 -21.39 -6.15
CA ASP A 362 -9.67 -22.69 -6.69
C ASP A 362 -8.31 -22.60 -7.40
N ARG A 363 -8.10 -21.57 -8.23
CA ARG A 363 -6.80 -21.31 -8.87
C ARG A 363 -5.69 -21.07 -7.86
N TRP A 364 -5.95 -20.27 -6.82
CA TRP A 364 -4.97 -20.06 -5.74
C TRP A 364 -4.66 -21.36 -5.00
N SER A 365 -5.69 -22.12 -4.65
CA SER A 365 -5.57 -23.39 -3.92
C SER A 365 -4.76 -24.41 -4.72
N LYS A 366 -4.98 -24.50 -6.03
CA LYS A 366 -4.21 -25.35 -6.96
C LYS A 366 -2.74 -24.92 -7.05
N LEU A 367 -2.45 -23.63 -7.15
CA LEU A 367 -1.07 -23.13 -7.17
C LEU A 367 -0.36 -23.38 -5.82
N ALA A 368 -1.06 -23.17 -4.70
CA ALA A 368 -0.54 -23.41 -3.36
C ALA A 368 -0.24 -24.90 -3.12
N ALA A 369 -1.14 -25.79 -3.54
CA ALA A 369 -0.94 -27.23 -3.48
C ALA A 369 0.22 -27.70 -4.37
N SER A 370 0.34 -27.13 -5.59
CA SER A 370 1.46 -27.41 -6.50
C SER A 370 2.80 -27.01 -5.88
N LYS A 371 2.88 -25.82 -5.26
CA LYS A 371 4.09 -25.35 -4.57
C LYS A 371 4.45 -26.25 -3.38
N ARG A 372 3.48 -26.62 -2.53
CA ARG A 372 3.72 -27.55 -1.41
C ARG A 372 4.25 -28.89 -1.88
N LYS A 373 3.67 -29.44 -2.96
CA LYS A 373 4.14 -30.70 -3.55
C LYS A 373 5.55 -30.58 -4.13
N ALA A 374 5.90 -29.44 -4.75
CA ALA A 374 7.25 -29.17 -5.24
C ALA A 374 8.26 -29.06 -4.09
N ASP A 375 7.88 -28.40 -2.99
CA ASP A 375 8.71 -28.28 -1.79
C ASP A 375 8.92 -29.65 -1.12
N GLU A 376 7.85 -30.45 -0.96
CA GLU A 376 7.92 -31.84 -0.44
C GLU A 376 8.77 -32.75 -1.32
N ALA A 377 8.65 -32.64 -2.65
CA ALA A 377 9.48 -33.38 -3.59
C ALA A 377 10.96 -32.96 -3.52
N SER A 378 11.25 -31.68 -3.30
CA SER A 378 12.63 -31.18 -3.14
C SER A 378 13.31 -31.68 -1.85
N VAL A 379 12.53 -31.96 -0.81
CA VAL A 379 13.02 -32.56 0.45
C VAL A 379 13.26 -34.08 0.32
N SER A 380 12.58 -34.74 -0.62
CA SER A 380 12.71 -36.20 -0.85
C SER A 380 13.93 -36.63 -1.70
N ILE A 381 14.69 -35.69 -2.28
CA ILE A 381 15.87 -35.98 -3.11
C ILE A 381 17.15 -35.48 -2.42
N SER A 382 17.47 -36.09 -1.27
CA SER A 382 18.82 -36.08 -0.71
C SER A 382 18.98 -37.26 0.24
N ILE A 383 19.23 -38.45 -0.32
CA ILE A 383 20.23 -39.43 0.12
C ILE A 383 20.40 -40.42 -1.05
N LYS A 384 21.42 -40.19 -1.87
CA LYS A 384 22.17 -41.25 -2.56
C LYS A 384 23.64 -40.89 -2.44
N ALA A 385 24.20 -41.19 -1.26
CA ALA A 385 25.64 -41.26 -1.09
C ALA A 385 26.12 -42.53 -1.80
N THR A 386 26.75 -42.36 -2.97
CA THR A 386 27.61 -43.40 -3.56
C THR A 386 28.86 -43.53 -2.69
N GLN A 387 28.89 -44.54 -1.82
CA GLN A 387 30.13 -45.01 -1.22
C GLN A 387 30.47 -46.39 -1.79
N LYS A 388 31.36 -46.37 -2.79
CA LYS A 388 32.17 -47.52 -3.16
C LYS A 388 33.22 -47.69 -2.06
N GLY A 389 33.24 -48.84 -1.40
CA GLY A 389 34.44 -49.34 -0.72
C GLY A 389 34.32 -49.61 0.78
N ALA A 390 34.06 -50.88 1.08
CA ALA A 390 34.58 -51.68 2.20
C ALA A 390 34.24 -51.33 3.67
N ALA A 391 33.48 -52.27 4.25
CA ALA A 391 33.57 -52.81 5.61
C ALA A 391 33.23 -51.90 6.79
N GLU A 392 32.00 -52.01 7.31
CA GLU A 392 31.71 -52.67 8.60
C GLU A 392 30.22 -52.49 9.00
N THR A 393 29.47 -53.56 8.78
CA THR A 393 28.41 -54.13 9.62
C THR A 393 27.77 -53.26 10.73
N GLY A 394 26.52 -52.85 10.51
CA GLY A 394 25.43 -53.25 11.42
C GLY A 394 24.97 -52.30 12.53
N LEU A 395 24.32 -51.19 12.19
CA LEU A 395 23.43 -50.45 13.11
C LEU A 395 21.94 -50.49 12.71
N ILE A 396 21.63 -50.78 11.43
CA ILE A 396 20.24 -50.80 10.93
C ILE A 396 19.59 -52.19 11.08
N SER A 397 20.39 -53.25 11.21
CA SER A 397 19.90 -54.63 11.41
C SER A 397 19.36 -54.92 12.82
N ARG A 398 19.32 -53.93 13.72
CA ARG A 398 18.76 -54.04 15.08
C ARG A 398 17.40 -53.37 15.27
N LEU A 399 16.95 -52.55 14.31
CA LEU A 399 15.70 -51.79 14.43
C LEU A 399 14.50 -52.46 13.75
N PHE A 400 14.73 -53.43 12.88
CA PHE A 400 13.65 -54.18 12.21
C PHE A 400 13.94 -55.67 12.27
N GLY A 401 13.57 -56.27 13.41
CA GLY A 401 13.59 -57.71 13.62
C GLY A 401 12.56 -58.41 12.74
N ALA A 402 12.97 -59.57 12.22
CA ALA A 402 12.23 -60.46 11.36
C ALA A 402 11.02 -61.11 12.06
N GLN A 403 9.89 -61.18 11.34
CA GLN A 403 9.04 -62.38 11.32
C GLN A 403 8.29 -62.47 9.98
N GLU A 404 8.38 -63.63 9.33
CA GLU A 404 7.74 -63.98 8.08
C GLU A 404 6.42 -64.79 8.29
N THR A 405 5.36 -64.37 7.58
CA THR A 405 4.33 -65.16 6.84
C THR A 405 3.30 -66.05 7.58
N PRO A 406 2.14 -66.46 6.96
CA PRO A 406 1.75 -66.41 5.53
C PRO A 406 0.29 -65.99 5.16
N HIS A 407 0.16 -65.64 3.87
CA HIS A 407 -0.97 -65.72 2.92
C HIS A 407 -2.44 -65.86 3.39
N HIS A 408 -3.30 -64.93 2.94
CA HIS A 408 -4.62 -65.26 2.38
C HIS A 408 -5.10 -64.23 1.33
N ALA A 409 -5.80 -64.74 0.32
CA ALA A 409 -6.08 -64.16 -0.98
C ALA A 409 -7.18 -63.07 -1.00
N LEU A 410 -7.14 -62.25 -2.06
CA LEU A 410 -8.14 -61.26 -2.46
C LEU A 410 -9.48 -61.93 -2.86
N PRO A 411 -10.63 -61.27 -2.61
CA PRO A 411 -11.81 -61.44 -3.42
C PRO A 411 -12.14 -60.18 -4.23
N ALA A 412 -12.72 -60.43 -5.41
CA ALA A 412 -13.05 -59.49 -6.48
C ALA A 412 -14.28 -58.60 -6.19
N THR A 413 -14.40 -57.55 -6.99
CA THR A 413 -15.56 -56.65 -7.15
C THR A 413 -16.82 -57.35 -7.64
N PRO A 414 -18.01 -56.81 -7.30
CA PRO A 414 -19.09 -56.72 -8.27
C PRO A 414 -19.73 -55.32 -8.42
N SER A 415 -19.98 -55.04 -9.69
CA SER A 415 -20.95 -54.15 -10.36
C SER A 415 -22.22 -53.70 -9.61
N GLU A 416 -22.53 -52.42 -9.87
CA GLU A 416 -23.84 -51.84 -10.28
C GLU A 416 -25.06 -51.69 -9.33
N ALA A 417 -25.50 -50.43 -9.30
CA ALA A 417 -26.87 -49.89 -9.47
C ALA A 417 -27.87 -49.86 -8.29
N ALA A 418 -28.22 -48.63 -7.88
CA ALA A 418 -29.58 -48.08 -7.66
C ALA A 418 -29.43 -46.67 -7.03
N GLU A 419 -29.65 -45.57 -7.76
CA GLU A 419 -30.90 -44.80 -7.85
C GLU A 419 -31.52 -44.35 -6.51
N GLN A 420 -31.60 -43.01 -6.32
CA GLN A 420 -32.72 -42.21 -5.77
C GLN A 420 -32.20 -40.77 -5.48
N ASN A 421 -32.42 -39.75 -6.32
CA ASN A 421 -33.60 -38.86 -6.46
C ASN A 421 -34.10 -38.19 -5.17
N ILE A 422 -33.79 -36.89 -4.95
CA ILE A 422 -34.61 -35.82 -4.32
C ILE A 422 -34.02 -34.46 -4.82
N VAL A 423 -34.54 -33.77 -5.84
CA VAL A 423 -35.74 -32.88 -6.01
C VAL A 423 -35.55 -31.45 -5.47
N ASP A 424 -35.52 -30.51 -6.42
CA ASP A 424 -35.67 -29.04 -6.32
C ASP A 424 -37.07 -28.62 -5.83
N ALA A 425 -37.16 -27.44 -5.20
CA ALA A 425 -38.43 -26.75 -4.97
C ALA A 425 -38.28 -25.22 -5.12
N ASP A 426 -38.87 -24.71 -6.20
CA ASP A 426 -39.61 -23.46 -6.45
C ASP A 426 -39.56 -22.34 -5.38
N VAL A 427 -39.20 -21.10 -5.74
CA VAL A 427 -40.04 -20.06 -6.39
C VAL A 427 -41.41 -19.87 -5.72
N ILE A 428 -41.55 -18.76 -4.98
CA ILE A 428 -42.83 -18.08 -4.77
C ILE A 428 -42.57 -16.56 -4.89
N GLU A 429 -43.17 -15.95 -5.91
CA GLU A 429 -43.41 -14.51 -6.02
C GLU A 429 -44.70 -14.16 -5.24
N ASP A 430 -44.71 -12.96 -4.65
CA ASP A 430 -45.80 -11.98 -4.76
C ASP A 430 -45.19 -10.56 -4.64
#